data_AF-A0A967D4K6-F1
#
_entry.id   AF-A0A967D4K6-F1
#
_cell.length_a   1.000
_cell.length_b   1.000
_cell.length_c   1.000
_cell.angle_alpha   90.00
_cell.angle_beta   90.00
_cell.angle_gamma   90.00
#
_symmetry.space_group_name_H-M   'P 1'
#
loop_
_entity.id
_entity.type
_entity.pdbx_description
1 polymer ?
#
loop_
_entity_poly.entity_id
_entity_poly.type
_entity_poly.pdbx_seq_one_letter_code
_entity_poly.pdbx_strand_id
1 'polypeptide(L)'
;VHRWILLVLTLALVTASCGGGDGGDTQQVESSFTPPRTYEDLDLSGPEAAVAEFISAFVRRDYIAAALILHPDAQRTMSAAVAESDLSGLVAPNAEPAVVARMAIERDGDHLLDGMRVFEMAMEEAMTNGGFIVDLASGAEALTLRSSDQFSAVVEGILSTNGNDVVFELAPTSDERWRIRSVRLANGTPLQIPFSGTPTVDSPARNLEPRNIWRSTLPNESPQELLDTIVTLVGLGDYVSLYLLLDETGQRGAAEQLPPSISRDHGLVAMLLDTRLDTAGFPVDVTDADPITSETLAITQDVGVGEAITFAVTVGENALDVTMSRDSTGVWRLRRMVPAGELTAPTPFALA
;
A
#
# COMPACT_ATOMS: atom_id res chain seq x y z
N VAL A 1 67.27 -5.62 0.81
CA VAL A 1 67.18 -4.20 0.39
C VAL A 1 65.70 -3.89 0.17
N HIS A 2 65.07 -3.19 1.11
CA HIS A 2 63.66 -2.78 1.06
C HIS A 2 63.49 -1.46 0.28
N ARG A 3 62.41 -1.35 -0.51
CA ARG A 3 61.61 -0.13 -0.85
C ARG A 3 60.68 -0.49 -2.02
N TRP A 4 59.40 -0.77 -1.79
CA TRP A 4 58.28 0.18 -1.70
C TRP A 4 58.17 1.08 -2.94
N ILE A 5 57.25 0.74 -3.85
CA ILE A 5 56.81 1.59 -4.95
C ILE A 5 55.50 2.27 -4.53
N LEU A 6 55.51 3.59 -4.70
CA LEU A 6 54.57 4.59 -4.25
C LEU A 6 53.13 4.38 -4.74
N LEU A 7 52.20 4.62 -3.81
CA LEU A 7 50.82 4.98 -4.03
C LEU A 7 50.77 6.43 -4.56
N VAL A 8 50.17 6.65 -5.73
CA VAL A 8 49.95 7.98 -6.29
C VAL A 8 48.73 8.60 -5.61
N LEU A 9 48.97 9.63 -4.81
CA LEU A 9 47.96 10.46 -4.16
C LEU A 9 47.72 11.69 -5.05
N THR A 10 46.61 11.72 -5.78
CA THR A 10 46.17 12.90 -6.54
C THR A 10 45.53 13.90 -5.58
N LEU A 11 46.33 14.89 -5.18
CA LEU A 11 45.93 16.08 -4.44
C LEU A 11 45.25 17.05 -5.43
N ALA A 12 43.93 17.20 -5.36
CA ALA A 12 43.20 18.22 -6.11
C ALA A 12 43.11 19.50 -5.28
N LEU A 13 43.45 20.60 -5.95
CA LEU A 13 43.77 21.92 -5.46
C LEU A 13 42.52 22.67 -4.99
N VAL A 14 42.55 23.20 -3.77
CA VAL A 14 41.58 24.20 -3.29
C VAL A 14 41.91 25.53 -3.98
N THR A 15 41.05 25.97 -4.91
CA THR A 15 41.03 27.36 -5.37
C THR A 15 39.79 28.05 -4.82
N ALA A 16 39.99 28.86 -3.79
CA ALA A 16 39.05 29.89 -3.42
C ALA A 16 39.03 30.96 -4.52
N SER A 17 37.86 31.19 -5.12
CA SER A 17 37.60 32.36 -5.94
C SER A 17 36.30 33.00 -5.45
N CYS A 18 36.44 34.17 -4.84
CA CYS A 18 35.37 35.13 -4.65
C CYS A 18 35.15 35.85 -5.99
N GLY A 19 33.92 35.89 -6.48
CA GLY A 19 33.56 36.70 -7.65
C GLY A 19 32.19 36.31 -8.16
N GLY A 20 31.22 37.21 -8.00
CA GLY A 20 29.81 36.94 -8.19
C GLY A 20 29.38 36.65 -9.63
N GLY A 21 28.28 35.92 -9.72
CA GLY A 21 27.57 35.60 -10.94
C GLY A 21 26.25 34.97 -10.53
N ASP A 22 25.22 35.81 -10.50
CA ASP A 22 23.81 35.49 -10.29
C ASP A 22 23.40 34.36 -11.24
N GLY A 23 23.07 33.22 -10.65
CA GLY A 23 22.75 31.97 -11.32
C GLY A 23 22.13 31.08 -10.25
N GLY A 24 20.84 31.30 -10.01
CA GLY A 24 20.05 30.49 -9.11
C GLY A 24 20.06 29.05 -9.60
N ASP A 25 20.99 28.26 -9.09
CA ASP A 25 20.86 26.82 -9.04
C ASP A 25 19.65 26.53 -8.15
N THR A 26 18.49 26.38 -8.77
CA THR A 26 17.37 25.65 -8.19
C THR A 26 17.89 24.25 -7.90
N GLN A 27 18.39 24.04 -6.68
CA GLN A 27 18.54 22.71 -6.11
C GLN A 27 17.14 22.11 -6.05
N GLN A 28 16.80 21.38 -7.11
CA GLN A 28 15.72 20.43 -7.12
C GLN A 28 15.96 19.51 -5.91
N VAL A 29 15.13 19.63 -4.88
CA VAL A 29 15.16 18.71 -3.75
C VAL A 29 14.62 17.39 -4.31
N GLU A 30 15.51 16.57 -4.88
CA GLU A 30 15.21 15.19 -5.20
C GLU A 30 14.82 14.51 -3.88
N SER A 31 13.53 14.22 -3.75
CA SER A 31 12.98 13.45 -2.64
C SER A 31 13.75 12.13 -2.53
N SER A 32 14.47 11.96 -1.42
CA SER A 32 15.48 10.90 -1.26
C SER A 32 14.91 9.54 -0.86
N PHE A 33 13.58 9.40 -0.71
CA PHE A 33 12.97 8.14 -0.32
C PHE A 33 12.74 7.24 -1.53
N THR A 34 12.89 5.94 -1.32
CA THR A 34 12.48 4.94 -2.31
C THR A 34 11.05 4.54 -1.99
N PRO A 35 10.08 4.79 -2.89
CA PRO A 35 8.70 4.37 -2.67
C PRO A 35 8.60 2.84 -2.55
N PRO A 36 7.57 2.30 -1.88
CA PRO A 36 7.31 0.87 -1.90
C PRO A 36 7.08 0.39 -3.33
N ARG A 37 7.22 -0.93 -3.57
CA ARG A 37 6.84 -1.50 -4.87
C ARG A 37 5.38 -1.19 -5.13
N THR A 38 5.10 -0.50 -6.22
CA THR A 38 3.76 -0.08 -6.61
C THR A 38 2.98 -1.27 -7.19
N TYR A 39 1.68 -1.08 -7.38
CA TYR A 39 0.85 -2.07 -8.07
C TYR A 39 1.37 -2.41 -9.48
N GLU A 40 1.86 -1.41 -10.19
CA GLU A 40 2.38 -1.52 -11.55
C GLU A 40 3.68 -2.32 -11.64
N ASP A 41 4.42 -2.45 -10.52
CA ASP A 41 5.67 -3.21 -10.44
C ASP A 41 5.45 -4.73 -10.23
N LEU A 42 4.20 -5.18 -10.11
CA LEU A 42 3.87 -6.58 -9.84
C LEU A 42 3.86 -7.39 -11.14
N ASP A 43 4.64 -8.48 -11.19
CA ASP A 43 4.65 -9.36 -12.38
C ASP A 43 3.40 -10.23 -12.41
N LEU A 44 2.42 -9.76 -13.19
CA LEU A 44 1.11 -10.38 -13.34
C LEU A 44 0.86 -10.78 -14.80
N SER A 45 1.94 -10.97 -15.56
CA SER A 45 1.94 -11.25 -17.00
C SER A 45 1.42 -12.64 -17.36
N GLY A 46 1.42 -13.57 -16.41
CA GLY A 46 0.96 -14.95 -16.61
C GLY A 46 0.54 -15.62 -15.29
N PRO A 47 -0.13 -16.79 -15.35
CA PRO A 47 -0.62 -17.46 -14.15
C PRO A 47 0.49 -17.80 -13.15
N GLU A 48 1.59 -18.40 -13.62
CA GLU A 48 2.71 -18.77 -12.77
C GLU A 48 3.44 -17.55 -12.18
N ALA A 49 3.58 -16.48 -12.97
CA ALA A 49 4.16 -15.22 -12.51
C ALA A 49 3.33 -14.60 -11.39
N ALA A 50 2.00 -14.54 -11.55
CA ALA A 50 1.09 -14.01 -10.55
C ALA A 50 1.11 -14.83 -9.25
N VAL A 51 1.19 -16.17 -9.34
CA VAL A 51 1.34 -17.03 -8.14
C VAL A 51 2.69 -16.79 -7.46
N ALA A 52 3.78 -16.68 -8.23
CA ALA A 52 5.10 -16.40 -7.68
C ALA A 52 5.15 -15.04 -6.98
N GLU A 53 4.55 -14.00 -7.57
CA GLU A 53 4.47 -12.67 -6.97
C GLU A 53 3.60 -12.67 -5.70
N PHE A 54 2.47 -13.38 -5.70
CA PHE A 54 1.61 -13.53 -4.51
C PHE A 54 2.34 -14.23 -3.36
N ILE A 55 3.03 -15.34 -3.63
CA ILE A 55 3.83 -16.05 -2.62
C ILE A 55 4.99 -15.16 -2.14
N SER A 56 5.66 -14.47 -3.04
CA SER A 56 6.75 -13.52 -2.72
C SER A 56 6.26 -12.42 -1.77
N ALA A 57 5.08 -11.86 -2.01
CA ALA A 57 4.46 -10.87 -1.14
C ALA A 57 4.22 -11.46 0.28
N PHE A 58 3.67 -12.67 0.38
CA PHE A 58 3.49 -13.37 1.67
C PHE A 58 4.81 -13.60 2.43
N VAL A 59 5.84 -14.11 1.74
CA VAL A 59 7.16 -14.35 2.35
C VAL A 59 7.81 -13.03 2.81
N ARG A 60 7.65 -11.95 2.04
CA ARG A 60 8.12 -10.61 2.38
C ARG A 60 7.28 -9.95 3.49
N ARG A 61 6.11 -10.51 3.83
CA ARG A 61 5.09 -9.92 4.71
C ARG A 61 4.51 -8.62 4.15
N ASP A 62 4.47 -8.52 2.84
CA ASP A 62 3.91 -7.42 2.07
C ASP A 62 2.42 -7.71 1.79
N TYR A 63 1.60 -7.71 2.85
CA TYR A 63 0.20 -8.14 2.74
C TYR A 63 -0.67 -7.14 1.97
N ILE A 64 -0.23 -5.88 1.85
CA ILE A 64 -0.83 -4.92 0.92
C ILE A 64 -0.65 -5.42 -0.50
N ALA A 65 0.59 -5.70 -0.95
CA ALA A 65 0.81 -6.27 -2.28
C ALA A 65 0.03 -7.58 -2.49
N ALA A 66 -0.02 -8.45 -1.48
CA ALA A 66 -0.81 -9.68 -1.57
C ALA A 66 -2.32 -9.41 -1.80
N ALA A 67 -2.91 -8.43 -1.09
CA ALA A 67 -4.30 -8.02 -1.29
C ALA A 67 -4.53 -7.42 -2.69
N LEU A 68 -3.57 -6.66 -3.22
CA LEU A 68 -3.67 -6.06 -4.55
C LEU A 68 -3.64 -7.10 -5.68
N ILE A 69 -2.95 -8.22 -5.49
CA ILE A 69 -2.85 -9.33 -6.46
C ILE A 69 -4.15 -10.17 -6.52
N LEU A 70 -5.02 -10.06 -5.51
CA LEU A 70 -6.30 -10.75 -5.52
C LEU A 70 -7.17 -10.27 -6.69
N HIS A 71 -7.94 -11.21 -7.24
CA HIS A 71 -8.91 -10.94 -8.30
C HIS A 71 -10.00 -9.99 -7.76
N PRO A 72 -10.59 -9.13 -8.61
CA PRO A 72 -11.55 -8.11 -8.15
C PRO A 72 -12.76 -8.70 -7.44
N ASP A 73 -13.25 -9.85 -7.91
CA ASP A 73 -14.33 -10.57 -7.22
C ASP A 73 -13.92 -11.01 -5.80
N ALA A 74 -12.68 -11.49 -5.64
CA ALA A 74 -12.15 -11.89 -4.33
C ALA A 74 -11.96 -10.67 -3.41
N GLN A 75 -11.46 -9.55 -3.96
CA GLN A 75 -11.37 -8.28 -3.24
C GLN A 75 -12.75 -7.80 -2.77
N ARG A 76 -13.77 -7.81 -3.64
CA ARG A 76 -15.14 -7.37 -3.28
C ARG A 76 -15.76 -8.26 -2.22
N THR A 77 -15.61 -9.58 -2.33
CA THR A 77 -16.16 -10.46 -1.31
C THR A 77 -15.41 -10.34 0.01
N MET A 78 -14.09 -10.17 -0.02
CA MET A 78 -13.32 -9.86 1.19
C MET A 78 -13.83 -8.56 1.84
N SER A 79 -14.02 -7.48 1.07
CA SER A 79 -14.58 -6.23 1.60
C SER A 79 -16.00 -6.41 2.16
N ALA A 80 -16.84 -7.24 1.52
CA ALA A 80 -18.18 -7.55 2.02
C ALA A 80 -18.12 -8.35 3.32
N ALA A 81 -17.27 -9.36 3.41
CA ALA A 81 -17.07 -10.16 4.61
C ALA A 81 -16.61 -9.29 5.79
N VAL A 82 -15.67 -8.37 5.54
CA VAL A 82 -15.24 -7.37 6.53
C VAL A 82 -16.40 -6.46 6.99
N ALA A 83 -17.21 -5.96 6.06
CA ALA A 83 -18.38 -5.14 6.40
C ALA A 83 -19.43 -5.91 7.23
N GLU A 84 -19.57 -7.22 6.98
CA GLU A 84 -20.45 -8.14 7.72
C GLU A 84 -19.82 -8.65 9.03
N SER A 85 -18.56 -8.27 9.33
CA SER A 85 -17.77 -8.80 10.44
C SER A 85 -17.60 -10.33 10.39
N ASP A 86 -17.65 -10.90 9.19
CA ASP A 86 -17.35 -12.30 8.92
C ASP A 86 -15.87 -12.42 8.51
N LEU A 87 -15.06 -12.95 9.42
CA LEU A 87 -13.64 -13.21 9.17
C LEU A 87 -13.37 -14.64 8.70
N SER A 88 -14.43 -15.43 8.50
CA SER A 88 -14.30 -16.78 7.97
C SER A 88 -13.76 -16.72 6.54
N GLY A 89 -12.72 -17.52 6.26
CA GLY A 89 -12.00 -17.49 4.99
C GLY A 89 -10.82 -16.51 4.92
N LEU A 90 -10.67 -15.60 5.89
CA LEU A 90 -9.45 -14.80 6.07
C LEU A 90 -8.46 -15.51 7.01
N VAL A 91 -8.94 -15.94 8.17
CA VAL A 91 -8.10 -16.57 9.21
C VAL A 91 -8.78 -17.79 9.81
N ALA A 92 -7.97 -18.65 10.41
CA ALA A 92 -8.48 -19.80 11.16
C ALA A 92 -9.15 -19.34 12.48
N PRO A 93 -10.13 -20.11 13.01
CA PRO A 93 -10.93 -19.72 14.18
C PRO A 93 -10.11 -19.39 15.45
N ASN A 94 -8.89 -19.92 15.58
CA ASN A 94 -8.01 -19.66 16.71
C ASN A 94 -7.35 -18.28 16.68
N ALA A 95 -7.17 -17.67 15.50
CA ALA A 95 -6.62 -16.31 15.36
C ALA A 95 -7.72 -15.22 15.31
N GLU A 96 -8.95 -15.59 14.96
CA GLU A 96 -10.08 -14.65 14.85
C GLU A 96 -10.27 -13.75 16.09
N PRO A 97 -10.20 -14.25 17.35
CA PRO A 97 -10.35 -13.38 18.52
C PRO A 97 -9.31 -12.26 18.61
N ALA A 98 -8.08 -12.52 18.16
CA ALA A 98 -7.01 -11.52 18.16
C ALA A 98 -7.27 -10.44 17.09
N VAL A 99 -7.73 -10.85 15.90
CA VAL A 99 -8.15 -9.92 14.84
C VAL A 99 -9.30 -9.03 15.31
N VAL A 100 -10.34 -9.62 15.91
CA VAL A 100 -11.49 -8.86 16.43
C VAL A 100 -11.07 -7.88 17.52
N ALA A 101 -10.19 -8.30 18.44
CA ALA A 101 -9.68 -7.40 19.48
C ALA A 101 -8.90 -6.22 18.88
N ARG A 102 -8.06 -6.47 17.87
CA ARG A 102 -7.32 -5.42 17.18
C ARG A 102 -8.20 -4.48 16.37
N MET A 103 -9.19 -5.02 15.64
CA MET A 103 -10.20 -4.21 14.97
C MET A 103 -10.95 -3.31 15.95
N ALA A 104 -11.29 -3.81 17.15
CA ALA A 104 -11.96 -2.99 18.16
C ALA A 104 -11.07 -1.84 18.67
N ILE A 105 -9.75 -2.05 18.78
CA ILE A 105 -8.79 -1.01 19.14
C ILE A 105 -8.65 0.02 18.02
N GLU A 106 -8.58 -0.43 16.76
CA GLU A 106 -8.36 0.44 15.60
C GLU A 106 -9.65 1.09 15.06
N ARG A 107 -10.83 0.69 15.54
CA ARG A 107 -12.13 1.18 15.03
C ARG A 107 -12.30 2.70 15.14
N ASP A 108 -11.78 3.26 16.22
CA ASP A 108 -11.77 4.71 16.48
C ASP A 108 -10.35 5.29 16.26
N GLY A 109 -9.52 4.58 15.49
CA GLY A 109 -8.14 4.91 15.23
C GLY A 109 -7.93 5.81 14.00
N ASP A 110 -6.69 5.83 13.52
CA ASP A 110 -6.22 6.82 12.55
C ASP A 110 -6.51 6.45 11.09
N HIS A 111 -7.11 5.28 10.85
CA HIS A 111 -7.37 4.75 9.52
C HIS A 111 -8.76 4.07 9.44
N LEU A 112 -9.31 4.04 8.24
CA LEU A 112 -10.53 3.30 7.93
C LEU A 112 -10.25 1.79 7.97
N LEU A 113 -11.11 1.06 8.67
CA LEU A 113 -11.12 -0.40 8.66
C LEU A 113 -11.80 -0.95 7.40
N ASP A 114 -11.18 -0.73 6.24
CA ASP A 114 -11.63 -1.29 4.97
C ASP A 114 -11.13 -2.73 4.75
N GLY A 115 -11.53 -3.33 3.62
CA GLY A 115 -11.14 -4.70 3.28
C GLY A 115 -9.62 -4.91 3.21
N MET A 116 -8.87 -3.89 2.77
CA MET A 116 -7.41 -3.98 2.65
C MET A 116 -6.75 -3.92 4.03
N ARG A 117 -7.15 -2.98 4.89
CA ARG A 117 -6.61 -2.86 6.25
C ARG A 117 -6.94 -4.09 7.09
N VAL A 118 -8.17 -4.58 7.01
CA VAL A 118 -8.58 -5.77 7.78
C VAL A 118 -7.90 -7.03 7.27
N PHE A 119 -7.66 -7.17 5.97
CA PHE A 119 -6.84 -8.26 5.43
C PHE A 119 -5.42 -8.25 5.99
N GLU A 120 -4.74 -7.10 5.93
CA GLU A 120 -3.39 -6.95 6.47
C GLU A 120 -3.32 -7.31 7.96
N MET A 121 -4.22 -6.74 8.78
CA MET A 121 -4.31 -7.08 10.20
C MET A 121 -4.56 -8.57 10.42
N ALA A 122 -5.47 -9.16 9.65
CA ALA A 122 -5.78 -10.58 9.74
C ALA A 122 -4.55 -11.45 9.45
N MET A 123 -3.75 -11.11 8.44
CA MET A 123 -2.51 -11.83 8.11
C MET A 123 -1.43 -11.64 9.19
N GLU A 124 -1.30 -10.44 9.77
CA GLU A 124 -0.37 -10.17 10.87
C GLU A 124 -0.73 -10.95 12.15
N GLU A 125 -2.01 -10.97 12.52
CA GLU A 125 -2.49 -11.73 13.67
C GLU A 125 -2.41 -13.24 13.43
N ALA A 126 -2.72 -13.71 12.22
CA ALA A 126 -2.54 -15.11 11.84
C ALA A 126 -1.07 -15.54 11.93
N MET A 127 -0.14 -14.69 11.52
CA MET A 127 1.28 -14.95 11.66
C MET A 127 1.69 -15.07 13.13
N THR A 128 1.24 -14.13 13.97
CA THR A 128 1.61 -14.05 15.39
C THR A 128 1.00 -15.19 16.21
N ASN A 129 -0.27 -15.50 15.97
CA ASN A 129 -1.05 -16.45 16.76
C ASN A 129 -1.13 -17.85 16.13
N GLY A 130 -0.60 -18.02 14.93
CA GLY A 130 -0.65 -19.29 14.21
C GLY A 130 -2.06 -19.63 13.69
N GLY A 131 -2.63 -18.77 12.85
CA GLY A 131 -3.98 -18.95 12.30
C GLY A 131 -4.12 -18.73 10.80
N PHE A 132 -3.10 -19.05 10.00
CA PHE A 132 -3.26 -19.07 8.55
C PHE A 132 -4.11 -20.28 8.14
N ILE A 133 -5.11 -20.04 7.28
CA ILE A 133 -5.87 -21.13 6.61
C ILE A 133 -4.95 -21.83 5.60
N VAL A 134 -4.23 -21.05 4.79
CA VAL A 134 -3.17 -21.51 3.90
C VAL A 134 -1.89 -20.78 4.30
N ASP A 135 -0.95 -21.49 4.92
CA ASP A 135 0.29 -20.88 5.41
C ASP A 135 1.34 -20.75 4.29
N LEU A 136 1.37 -19.56 3.67
CA LEU A 136 2.34 -19.19 2.63
C LEU A 136 3.54 -18.41 3.20
N ALA A 137 3.62 -18.19 4.52
CA ALA A 137 4.66 -17.35 5.11
C ALA A 137 6.07 -17.97 4.97
N SER A 138 6.17 -19.28 4.73
CA SER A 138 7.43 -19.97 4.39
C SER A 138 7.60 -20.23 2.89
N GLY A 139 6.64 -19.80 2.06
CA GLY A 139 6.61 -20.05 0.62
C GLY A 139 5.88 -21.34 0.23
N ALA A 140 5.86 -21.58 -1.08
CA ALA A 140 5.45 -22.85 -1.67
C ALA A 140 6.43 -23.24 -2.79
N GLU A 141 6.58 -24.54 -3.00
CA GLU A 141 7.49 -25.13 -3.98
C GLU A 141 6.76 -26.05 -4.96
N ALA A 142 7.50 -26.58 -5.94
CA ALA A 142 6.98 -27.48 -6.97
C ALA A 142 5.75 -26.94 -7.74
N LEU A 143 5.70 -25.61 -7.94
CA LEU A 143 4.62 -24.94 -8.65
C LEU A 143 4.48 -25.49 -10.08
N THR A 144 3.27 -25.95 -10.40
CA THR A 144 2.95 -26.57 -11.69
C THR A 144 1.64 -26.01 -12.21
N LEU A 145 1.66 -25.43 -13.42
CA LEU A 145 0.44 -25.06 -14.13
C LEU A 145 -0.29 -26.32 -14.60
N ARG A 146 -1.50 -26.55 -14.09
CA ARG A 146 -2.31 -27.73 -14.39
C ARG A 146 -3.24 -27.53 -15.56
N SER A 147 -3.84 -26.34 -15.63
CA SER A 147 -4.71 -25.92 -16.71
C SER A 147 -4.68 -24.41 -16.85
N SER A 148 -4.77 -23.93 -18.08
CA SER A 148 -4.97 -22.53 -18.39
C SER A 148 -5.79 -22.42 -19.68
N ASP A 149 -6.79 -21.57 -19.64
CA ASP A 149 -7.49 -21.05 -20.81
C ASP A 149 -7.56 -19.52 -20.72
N GLN A 150 -8.30 -18.87 -21.63
CA GLN A 150 -8.39 -17.41 -21.65
C GLN A 150 -9.21 -16.80 -20.49
N PHE A 151 -9.86 -17.60 -19.66
CA PHE A 151 -10.74 -17.15 -18.57
C PHE A 151 -10.26 -17.58 -17.19
N SER A 152 -9.45 -18.63 -17.12
CA SER A 152 -9.05 -19.24 -15.87
C SER A 152 -7.73 -19.99 -15.98
N ALA A 153 -7.05 -20.09 -14.85
CA ALA A 153 -5.89 -20.96 -14.70
C ALA A 153 -5.88 -21.60 -13.32
N VAL A 154 -5.26 -22.78 -13.23
CA VAL A 154 -5.06 -23.53 -11.99
C VAL A 154 -3.58 -23.86 -11.88
N VAL A 155 -2.96 -23.36 -10.82
CA VAL A 155 -1.59 -23.68 -10.45
C VAL A 155 -1.62 -24.47 -9.15
N GLU A 156 -0.94 -25.61 -9.12
CA GLU A 156 -0.79 -26.44 -7.92
C GLU A 156 0.64 -26.33 -7.40
N GLY A 157 0.82 -26.51 -6.10
CA GLY A 157 2.13 -26.52 -5.46
C GLY A 157 2.09 -27.20 -4.10
N ILE A 158 3.22 -27.16 -3.41
CA ILE A 158 3.41 -27.78 -2.10
C ILE A 158 3.84 -26.69 -1.11
N LEU A 159 3.11 -26.53 -0.01
CA LEU A 159 3.46 -25.56 1.03
C LEU A 159 4.79 -25.94 1.69
N SER A 160 5.74 -25.01 1.72
CA SER A 160 7.06 -25.25 2.31
C SER A 160 7.02 -25.44 3.84
N THR A 161 5.93 -25.02 4.50
CA THR A 161 5.79 -25.13 5.95
C THR A 161 5.48 -26.55 6.43
N ASN A 162 4.64 -27.30 5.71
CA ASN A 162 4.11 -28.59 6.17
C ASN A 162 4.01 -29.67 5.08
N GLY A 163 4.35 -29.36 3.83
CA GLY A 163 4.29 -30.30 2.71
C GLY A 163 2.88 -30.57 2.20
N ASN A 164 1.87 -29.80 2.62
CA ASN A 164 0.51 -29.95 2.11
C ASN A 164 0.37 -29.38 0.70
N ASP A 165 -0.47 -30.02 -0.11
CA ASP A 165 -0.83 -29.52 -1.43
C ASP A 165 -1.67 -28.24 -1.33
N VAL A 166 -1.30 -27.24 -2.12
CA VAL A 166 -1.99 -25.96 -2.28
C VAL A 166 -2.40 -25.78 -3.75
N VAL A 167 -3.58 -25.21 -3.95
CA VAL A 167 -4.16 -24.90 -5.26
C VAL A 167 -4.45 -23.41 -5.32
N PHE A 168 -3.95 -22.76 -6.37
CA PHE A 168 -4.24 -21.38 -6.72
C PHE A 168 -5.14 -21.39 -7.94
N GLU A 169 -6.31 -20.76 -7.82
CA GLU A 169 -7.22 -20.53 -8.94
C GLU A 169 -7.11 -19.07 -9.35
N LEU A 170 -6.94 -18.84 -10.66
CA LEU A 170 -6.67 -17.52 -11.22
C LEU A 170 -7.64 -17.19 -12.34
N ALA A 171 -7.80 -15.90 -12.60
CA ALA A 171 -8.45 -15.38 -13.79
C ALA A 171 -7.79 -14.07 -14.24
N PRO A 172 -7.78 -13.77 -15.55
CA PRO A 172 -7.31 -12.49 -16.04
C PRO A 172 -8.34 -11.38 -15.79
N THR A 173 -7.86 -10.17 -15.53
CA THR A 173 -8.63 -8.92 -15.52
C THR A 173 -8.72 -8.32 -16.93
N SER A 174 -9.48 -7.23 -17.10
CA SER A 174 -9.70 -6.62 -18.42
C SER A 174 -8.45 -6.00 -19.03
N ASP A 175 -7.44 -5.70 -18.20
CA ASP A 175 -6.08 -5.30 -18.55
C ASP A 175 -5.15 -6.49 -18.90
N GLU A 176 -5.72 -7.69 -19.07
CA GLU A 176 -5.03 -8.95 -19.39
C GLU A 176 -4.05 -9.45 -18.31
N ARG A 177 -4.03 -8.81 -17.13
CA ARG A 177 -3.17 -9.26 -16.03
C ARG A 177 -3.83 -10.38 -15.24
N TRP A 178 -3.06 -11.40 -14.86
CA TRP A 178 -3.55 -12.55 -14.09
C TRP A 178 -3.67 -12.22 -12.60
N ARG A 179 -4.77 -12.65 -11.97
CA ARG A 179 -5.07 -12.38 -10.55
C ARG A 179 -5.52 -13.63 -9.80
N ILE A 180 -5.24 -13.66 -8.49
CA ILE A 180 -5.58 -14.78 -7.61
C ILE A 180 -7.05 -14.70 -7.22
N ARG A 181 -7.88 -15.62 -7.69
CA ARG A 181 -9.29 -15.71 -7.31
C ARG A 181 -9.50 -16.43 -5.99
N SER A 182 -8.77 -17.51 -5.77
CA SER A 182 -8.80 -18.26 -4.51
C SER A 182 -7.49 -19.00 -4.30
N VAL A 183 -7.16 -19.24 -3.04
CA VAL A 183 -6.06 -20.11 -2.63
C VAL A 183 -6.59 -21.12 -1.64
N ARG A 184 -6.36 -22.39 -1.89
CA ARG A 184 -6.91 -23.44 -1.04
C ARG A 184 -5.97 -24.60 -0.83
N LEU A 185 -6.10 -25.23 0.31
CA LEU A 185 -5.56 -26.59 0.49
C LEU A 185 -6.33 -27.55 -0.43
N ALA A 186 -5.73 -28.68 -0.79
CA ALA A 186 -6.39 -29.69 -1.64
C ALA A 186 -7.74 -30.21 -1.07
N ASN A 187 -7.93 -30.13 0.26
CA ASN A 187 -9.18 -30.49 0.94
C ASN A 187 -10.22 -29.35 1.01
N GLY A 188 -9.87 -28.14 0.55
CA GLY A 188 -10.71 -26.95 0.60
C GLY A 188 -11.75 -26.91 -0.52
N THR A 189 -12.84 -26.18 -0.28
CA THR A 189 -13.88 -25.97 -1.30
C THR A 189 -13.50 -24.79 -2.22
N PRO A 190 -13.81 -24.84 -3.52
CA PRO A 190 -13.35 -23.82 -4.48
C PRO A 190 -13.95 -22.40 -4.31
N LEU A 191 -14.96 -22.22 -3.45
CA LEU A 191 -15.82 -21.02 -3.42
C LEU A 191 -15.68 -20.16 -2.16
N GLN A 192 -14.70 -20.41 -1.28
CA GLN A 192 -14.50 -19.62 -0.06
C GLN A 192 -13.27 -18.70 -0.21
N ILE A 193 -13.37 -17.48 0.29
CA ILE A 193 -12.57 -16.33 -0.14
C ILE A 193 -11.75 -15.80 1.04
N PRO A 194 -10.54 -15.27 0.81
CA PRO A 194 -9.59 -15.62 -0.26
C PRO A 194 -8.93 -16.99 0.00
N PHE A 195 -9.06 -17.52 1.22
CA PHE A 195 -8.48 -18.79 1.62
C PHE A 195 -9.55 -19.83 1.96
N SER A 196 -9.31 -21.08 1.56
CA SER A 196 -10.16 -22.20 1.98
C SER A 196 -9.39 -23.48 2.26
N GLY A 197 -10.01 -24.35 3.04
CA GLY A 197 -9.38 -25.57 3.55
C GLY A 197 -9.61 -25.68 5.05
N THR A 198 -9.78 -26.91 5.52
CA THR A 198 -9.65 -27.16 6.95
C THR A 198 -8.17 -27.30 7.26
N PRO A 199 -7.62 -26.54 8.22
CA PRO A 199 -6.24 -26.77 8.64
C PRO A 199 -6.16 -28.20 9.18
N THR A 200 -5.29 -29.02 8.60
CA THR A 200 -4.94 -30.33 9.18
C THR A 200 -3.87 -30.18 10.26
N VAL A 201 -3.20 -29.03 10.33
CA VAL A 201 -2.10 -28.71 11.25
C VAL A 201 -2.12 -27.19 11.51
N ASP A 202 -2.10 -26.77 12.77
CA ASP A 202 -1.96 -25.36 13.16
C ASP A 202 -0.74 -24.77 12.43
N SER A 203 -0.93 -23.70 11.65
CA SER A 203 0.21 -22.89 11.20
C SER A 203 0.98 -22.46 12.46
N PRO A 204 2.31 -22.63 12.54
CA PRO A 204 3.03 -22.29 13.74
C PRO A 204 2.92 -20.78 14.01
N ALA A 205 2.70 -20.43 15.27
CA ALA A 205 2.88 -19.06 15.74
C ALA A 205 4.32 -18.61 15.46
N ARG A 206 4.47 -17.43 14.84
CA ARG A 206 5.76 -16.84 14.51
C ARG A 206 5.91 -15.55 15.30
N ASN A 207 6.87 -15.51 16.21
CA ASN A 207 7.23 -14.26 16.89
C ASN A 207 8.16 -13.45 15.97
N LEU A 208 7.56 -12.73 15.03
CA LEU A 208 8.26 -11.89 14.08
C LEU A 208 7.76 -10.47 14.24
N GLU A 209 8.69 -9.52 14.30
CA GLU A 209 8.35 -8.09 14.24
C GLU A 209 7.47 -7.82 13.01
N PRO A 210 6.34 -7.11 13.17
CA PRO A 210 5.53 -6.66 12.05
C PRO A 210 6.39 -5.92 11.03
N ARG A 211 6.22 -6.23 9.75
CA ARG A 211 6.84 -5.48 8.65
C ARG A 211 5.74 -4.76 7.90
N ASN A 212 5.44 -3.55 8.33
CA ASN A 212 4.51 -2.70 7.59
C ASN A 212 5.25 -1.99 6.46
N ILE A 213 5.65 -2.73 5.42
CA ILE A 213 6.57 -2.20 4.38
C ILE A 213 6.03 -0.91 3.79
N TRP A 214 4.76 -0.87 3.39
CA TRP A 214 4.20 0.31 2.74
C TRP A 214 4.10 1.50 3.70
N ARG A 215 3.53 1.34 4.91
CA ARG A 215 3.38 2.51 5.81
C ARG A 215 4.71 2.95 6.43
N SER A 216 5.66 2.04 6.64
CA SER A 216 6.95 2.40 7.26
C SER A 216 7.95 3.02 6.30
N THR A 217 7.73 2.91 4.98
CA THR A 217 8.61 3.50 3.96
C THR A 217 8.12 4.84 3.42
N LEU A 218 6.96 5.33 3.87
CA LEU A 218 6.38 6.59 3.39
C LEU A 218 6.70 7.71 4.40
N PRO A 219 7.62 8.64 4.09
CA PRO A 219 8.03 9.68 5.03
C PRO A 219 6.91 10.66 5.34
N ASN A 220 6.68 10.93 6.63
CA ASN A 220 5.59 11.79 7.10
C ASN A 220 5.75 12.25 8.56
N GLU A 221 6.97 12.43 9.05
CA GLU A 221 7.27 12.90 10.41
C GLU A 221 6.98 14.40 10.59
N SER A 222 6.89 15.16 9.48
CA SER A 222 6.49 16.56 9.47
C SER A 222 5.48 16.87 8.37
N PRO A 223 4.72 17.98 8.47
CA PRO A 223 3.79 18.40 7.41
C PRO A 223 4.47 18.65 6.06
N GLN A 224 5.68 19.22 6.09
CA GLN A 224 6.48 19.43 4.88
C GLN A 224 6.91 18.11 4.27
N GLU A 225 7.45 17.19 5.08
CA GLU A 225 7.88 15.88 4.61
C GLU A 225 6.70 15.08 4.02
N LEU A 226 5.53 15.13 4.66
CA LEU A 226 4.32 14.52 4.12
C LEU A 226 3.93 15.13 2.75
N LEU A 227 4.01 16.46 2.59
CA LEU A 227 3.75 17.11 1.30
C LEU A 227 4.74 16.65 0.23
N ASP A 228 6.03 16.64 0.54
CA ASP A 228 7.08 16.21 -0.41
C ASP A 228 6.85 14.75 -0.83
N THR A 229 6.45 13.89 0.12
CA THR A 229 6.05 12.51 -0.16
C THR A 229 4.84 12.45 -1.10
N ILE A 230 3.78 13.21 -0.83
CA ILE A 230 2.57 13.25 -1.69
C ILE A 230 2.93 13.69 -3.11
N VAL A 231 3.71 14.77 -3.27
CA VAL A 231 4.12 15.27 -4.59
C VAL A 231 4.92 14.21 -5.35
N THR A 232 5.84 13.52 -4.66
CA THR A 232 6.61 12.41 -5.24
C THR A 232 5.69 11.29 -5.72
N LEU A 233 4.74 10.84 -4.89
CA LEU A 233 3.81 9.76 -5.25
C LEU A 233 2.90 10.14 -6.42
N VAL A 234 2.40 11.38 -6.44
CA VAL A 234 1.58 11.87 -7.57
C VAL A 234 2.40 11.91 -8.86
N GLY A 235 3.65 12.34 -8.83
CA GLY A 235 4.54 12.34 -9.99
C GLY A 235 4.89 10.93 -10.50
N LEU A 236 4.81 9.92 -9.64
CA LEU A 236 4.99 8.51 -9.98
C LEU A 236 3.70 7.80 -10.39
N GLY A 237 2.53 8.42 -10.20
CA GLY A 237 1.24 7.75 -10.36
C GLY A 237 0.95 6.68 -9.30
N ASP A 238 1.60 6.72 -8.14
CA ASP A 238 1.37 5.74 -7.06
C ASP A 238 0.28 6.23 -6.10
N TYR A 239 -0.97 6.13 -6.54
CA TYR A 239 -2.11 6.60 -5.77
C TYR A 239 -2.59 5.60 -4.72
N VAL A 240 -2.14 4.34 -4.80
CA VAL A 240 -2.34 3.35 -3.73
C VAL A 240 -1.55 3.76 -2.48
N SER A 241 -0.27 4.13 -2.62
CA SER A 241 0.51 4.66 -1.50
C SER A 241 -0.08 5.97 -0.98
N LEU A 242 -0.58 6.83 -1.88
CA LEU A 242 -1.26 8.06 -1.50
C LEU A 242 -2.49 7.80 -0.61
N TYR A 243 -3.28 6.77 -0.93
CA TYR A 243 -4.40 6.35 -0.09
C TYR A 243 -3.97 5.92 1.32
N LEU A 244 -2.81 5.26 1.45
CA LEU A 244 -2.27 4.83 2.75
C LEU A 244 -1.76 6.01 3.62
N LEU A 245 -1.47 7.16 3.01
CA LEU A 245 -1.13 8.40 3.71
C LEU A 245 -2.36 9.17 4.19
N LEU A 246 -3.56 8.80 3.73
CA LEU A 246 -4.77 9.45 4.17
C LEU A 246 -5.09 9.09 5.63
N ASP A 247 -5.62 10.07 6.37
CA ASP A 247 -6.25 9.82 7.66
C ASP A 247 -7.62 9.14 7.48
N GLU A 248 -8.19 8.63 8.57
CA GLU A 248 -9.48 7.95 8.58
C GLU A 248 -10.59 8.73 7.87
N THR A 249 -10.64 10.06 8.06
CA THR A 249 -11.65 10.92 7.45
C THR A 249 -11.43 11.03 5.94
N GLY A 250 -10.18 11.19 5.48
CA GLY A 250 -9.83 11.17 4.07
C GLY A 250 -10.13 9.84 3.39
N GLN A 251 -9.78 8.72 4.04
CA GLN A 251 -10.06 7.38 3.54
C GLN A 251 -11.56 7.10 3.43
N ARG A 252 -12.34 7.48 4.46
CA ARG A 252 -13.81 7.40 4.43
C ARG A 252 -14.39 8.24 3.30
N GLY A 253 -13.93 9.49 3.15
CA GLY A 253 -14.39 10.39 2.08
C GLY A 253 -14.13 9.83 0.68
N ALA A 254 -13.00 9.12 0.48
CA ALA A 254 -12.73 8.38 -0.75
C ALA A 254 -13.68 7.18 -0.92
N ALA A 255 -13.81 6.34 0.13
CA ALA A 255 -14.65 5.14 0.09
C ALA A 255 -16.13 5.44 -0.22
N GLU A 256 -16.67 6.53 0.32
CA GLU A 256 -18.06 6.95 0.08
C GLU A 256 -18.33 7.36 -1.38
N GLN A 257 -17.30 7.83 -2.09
CA GLN A 257 -17.43 8.36 -3.45
C GLN A 257 -16.94 7.42 -4.53
N LEU A 258 -16.28 6.34 -4.12
CA LEU A 258 -15.72 5.34 -5.01
C LEU A 258 -16.44 4.00 -4.82
N PRO A 259 -17.71 3.87 -5.25
CA PRO A 259 -18.39 2.59 -5.18
C PRO A 259 -17.66 1.54 -6.04
N PRO A 260 -17.65 0.26 -5.63
CA PRO A 260 -16.99 -0.82 -6.37
C PRO A 260 -17.42 -0.96 -7.83
N SER A 261 -18.56 -0.41 -8.22
CA SER A 261 -19.06 -0.40 -9.60
C SER A 261 -18.23 0.46 -10.56
N ILE A 262 -17.38 1.36 -10.05
CA ILE A 262 -16.54 2.23 -10.89
C ILE A 262 -15.48 1.41 -11.64
N SER A 263 -15.02 0.29 -11.08
CA SER A 263 -14.06 -0.60 -11.76
C SER A 263 -14.55 -2.04 -11.82
N ARG A 264 -14.43 -2.64 -13.00
CA ARG A 264 -14.57 -4.10 -13.15
C ARG A 264 -13.33 -4.84 -12.64
N ASP A 265 -12.20 -4.14 -12.60
CA ASP A 265 -10.87 -4.70 -12.39
C ASP A 265 -10.33 -4.48 -10.98
N HIS A 266 -11.08 -3.80 -10.11
CA HIS A 266 -10.71 -3.60 -8.71
C HIS A 266 -11.91 -3.64 -7.77
N GLY A 267 -11.68 -4.09 -6.54
CA GLY A 267 -12.67 -4.12 -5.45
C GLY A 267 -12.24 -3.37 -4.18
N LEU A 268 -10.99 -2.92 -4.11
CA LEU A 268 -10.43 -2.17 -2.97
C LEU A 268 -10.49 -0.66 -3.22
N VAL A 269 -10.84 0.12 -2.19
CA VAL A 269 -10.97 1.59 -2.29
C VAL A 269 -9.69 2.24 -2.79
N ALA A 270 -8.52 1.81 -2.31
CA ALA A 270 -7.22 2.32 -2.75
C ALA A 270 -7.04 2.18 -4.28
N MET A 271 -7.38 1.03 -4.84
CA MET A 271 -7.29 0.77 -6.28
C MET A 271 -8.38 1.52 -7.09
N LEU A 272 -9.56 1.72 -6.51
CA LEU A 272 -10.59 2.52 -7.15
C LEU A 272 -10.19 4.00 -7.21
N LEU A 273 -9.52 4.49 -6.17
CA LEU A 273 -8.96 5.84 -6.14
C LEU A 273 -7.86 5.98 -7.19
N ASP A 274 -6.98 4.99 -7.26
CA ASP A 274 -5.90 4.90 -8.24
C ASP A 274 -6.41 4.96 -9.67
N THR A 275 -7.32 4.05 -10.05
CA THR A 275 -7.97 4.09 -11.37
C THR A 275 -8.64 5.44 -11.65
N ARG A 276 -9.29 6.04 -10.65
CA ARG A 276 -9.98 7.32 -10.81
C ARG A 276 -9.01 8.46 -11.08
N LEU A 277 -7.92 8.53 -10.33
CA LEU A 277 -6.91 9.58 -10.46
C LEU A 277 -6.05 9.39 -11.71
N ASP A 278 -5.74 8.16 -12.11
CA ASP A 278 -5.10 7.87 -13.40
C ASP A 278 -5.96 8.31 -14.58
N THR A 279 -7.27 8.04 -14.51
CA THR A 279 -8.18 8.34 -15.63
C THR A 279 -8.55 9.81 -15.71
N ALA A 280 -8.82 10.45 -14.57
CA ALA A 280 -9.27 11.84 -14.50
C ALA A 280 -8.09 12.83 -14.43
N GLY A 281 -6.89 12.35 -14.11
CA GLY A 281 -5.78 13.14 -13.64
C GLY A 281 -5.90 13.47 -12.15
N PHE A 282 -4.76 13.65 -11.50
CA PHE A 282 -4.75 14.32 -10.20
C PHE A 282 -5.30 15.74 -10.39
N PRO A 283 -6.20 16.23 -9.52
CA PRO A 283 -6.91 17.50 -9.74
C PRO A 283 -6.01 18.74 -9.69
N VAL A 284 -4.73 18.55 -9.38
CA VAL A 284 -3.73 19.59 -9.30
C VAL A 284 -2.51 19.12 -10.07
N ASP A 285 -1.99 19.96 -10.95
CA ASP A 285 -0.66 19.68 -11.47
C ASP A 285 0.37 20.01 -10.37
N VAL A 286 0.94 18.96 -9.79
CA VAL A 286 1.99 19.03 -8.78
C VAL A 286 3.34 18.59 -9.35
N THR A 287 3.42 18.27 -10.65
CA THR A 287 4.61 17.70 -11.29
C THR A 287 5.63 18.75 -11.70
N ASP A 288 5.18 19.99 -11.95
CA ASP A 288 6.02 21.17 -12.24
C ASP A 288 6.15 22.13 -11.03
N ALA A 289 6.01 21.60 -9.82
CA ALA A 289 6.16 22.40 -8.61
C ALA A 289 7.61 22.92 -8.49
N ASP A 290 7.80 24.24 -8.59
CA ASP A 290 8.92 24.88 -7.86
C ASP A 290 8.87 24.37 -6.41
N PRO A 291 10.03 24.08 -5.77
CA PRO A 291 10.05 23.51 -4.42
C PRO A 291 9.12 24.33 -3.53
N ILE A 292 8.11 23.68 -2.95
CA ILE A 292 7.05 24.32 -2.16
C ILE A 292 7.75 25.26 -1.19
N THR A 293 7.66 26.57 -1.44
CA THR A 293 8.48 27.54 -0.72
C THR A 293 8.12 27.47 0.75
N SER A 294 9.05 26.93 1.54
CA SER A 294 8.87 26.56 2.95
C SER A 294 8.53 27.75 3.86
N GLU A 295 8.55 28.98 3.33
CA GLU A 295 8.18 30.20 4.06
C GLU A 295 6.71 30.20 4.54
N THR A 296 5.83 29.36 3.99
CA THR A 296 4.40 29.35 4.34
C THR A 296 4.02 28.33 5.42
N LEU A 297 4.87 27.33 5.70
CA LEU A 297 4.58 26.21 6.60
C LEU A 297 5.15 26.43 8.02
N ALA A 298 5.03 27.64 8.55
CA ALA A 298 5.29 27.89 9.97
C ALA A 298 4.10 27.40 10.83
N ILE A 299 3.90 26.09 10.89
CA ILE A 299 2.92 25.47 11.80
C ILE A 299 3.48 25.61 13.22
N THR A 300 3.13 26.71 13.85
CA THR A 300 3.53 27.08 15.22
C THR A 300 2.57 26.51 16.28
N GLN A 301 1.54 25.78 15.85
CA GLN A 301 0.50 25.22 16.71
C GLN A 301 0.87 23.79 17.10
N ASP A 302 0.82 23.50 18.40
CA ASP A 302 0.87 22.13 18.90
C ASP A 302 -0.47 21.47 18.56
N VAL A 303 -0.46 20.61 17.55
CA VAL A 303 -1.66 19.92 17.05
C VAL A 303 -1.82 18.62 17.82
N GLY A 304 -2.95 18.47 18.51
CA GLY A 304 -3.28 17.23 19.22
C GLY A 304 -3.49 16.06 18.27
N VAL A 305 -3.40 14.83 18.80
CA VAL A 305 -3.77 13.62 18.05
C VAL A 305 -5.22 13.73 17.57
N GLY A 306 -5.45 13.44 16.29
CA GLY A 306 -6.76 13.52 15.63
C GLY A 306 -7.24 14.95 15.32
N GLU A 307 -6.59 15.99 15.85
CA GLU A 307 -6.85 17.37 15.46
C GLU A 307 -6.27 17.63 14.07
N ALA A 308 -7.01 18.36 13.25
CA ALA A 308 -6.58 18.71 11.90
C ALA A 308 -6.29 20.20 11.79
N ILE A 309 -5.23 20.52 11.06
CA ILE A 309 -4.88 21.86 10.64
C ILE A 309 -5.14 22.01 9.16
N THR A 310 -5.52 23.22 8.75
CA THR A 310 -5.64 23.58 7.34
C THR A 310 -4.77 24.78 7.06
N PHE A 311 -4.00 24.71 5.98
CA PHE A 311 -3.14 25.80 5.54
C PHE A 311 -3.11 25.86 4.01
N ALA A 312 -2.82 27.04 3.49
CA ALA A 312 -2.72 27.27 2.06
C ALA A 312 -1.33 26.87 1.57
N VAL A 313 -1.29 26.13 0.45
CA VAL A 313 -0.06 25.77 -0.27
C VAL A 313 -0.18 26.30 -1.69
N THR A 314 0.91 26.82 -2.24
CA THR A 314 1.00 27.14 -3.67
C THR A 314 1.90 26.11 -4.33
N VAL A 315 1.40 25.46 -5.38
CA VAL A 315 2.13 24.46 -6.16
C VAL A 315 2.06 24.88 -7.63
N GLY A 316 3.17 25.37 -8.17
CA GLY A 316 3.17 26.06 -9.48
C GLY A 316 2.23 27.26 -9.46
N GLU A 317 1.29 27.32 -10.41
CA GLU A 317 0.24 28.35 -10.47
C GLU A 317 -1.00 28.03 -9.61
N ASN A 318 -1.06 26.84 -9.01
CA ASN A 318 -2.25 26.35 -8.29
C ASN A 318 -2.18 26.71 -6.81
N ALA A 319 -3.26 27.31 -6.29
CA ALA A 319 -3.45 27.53 -4.85
C ALA A 319 -4.33 26.42 -4.26
N LEU A 320 -3.85 25.76 -3.21
CA LEU A 320 -4.48 24.62 -2.57
C LEU A 320 -4.74 24.89 -1.10
N ASP A 321 -5.86 24.38 -0.61
CA ASP A 321 -6.08 24.17 0.81
C ASP A 321 -5.71 22.73 1.16
N VAL A 322 -4.71 22.58 2.03
CA VAL A 322 -4.25 21.29 2.51
C VAL A 322 -4.67 21.12 3.96
N THR A 323 -5.37 20.03 4.25
CA THR A 323 -5.79 19.64 5.59
C THR A 323 -5.01 18.40 6.02
N MET A 324 -4.29 18.48 7.14
CA MET A 324 -3.50 17.39 7.71
C MET A 324 -3.82 17.19 9.18
N SER A 325 -3.62 15.98 9.68
CA SER A 325 -3.82 15.61 11.09
C SER A 325 -2.63 14.78 11.59
N ARG A 326 -2.46 14.70 12.91
CA ARG A 326 -1.53 13.74 13.52
C ARG A 326 -2.28 12.48 13.94
N ASP A 327 -1.70 11.34 13.59
CA ASP A 327 -2.16 10.04 14.04
C ASP A 327 -1.75 9.77 15.51
N SER A 328 -2.26 8.68 16.08
CA SER A 328 -1.99 8.27 17.47
C SER A 328 -0.52 7.92 17.74
N THR A 329 0.28 7.72 16.70
CA THR A 329 1.74 7.52 16.79
C THR A 329 2.52 8.84 16.69
N GLY A 330 1.83 9.96 16.44
CA GLY A 330 2.41 11.29 16.31
C GLY A 330 2.84 11.66 14.88
N VAL A 331 2.59 10.77 13.93
CA VAL A 331 2.98 10.90 12.52
C VAL A 331 1.89 11.67 11.75
N TRP A 332 2.27 12.43 10.72
CA TRP A 332 1.32 13.23 9.95
C TRP A 332 0.59 12.40 8.89
N ARG A 333 -0.69 12.72 8.72
CA ARG A 333 -1.59 12.13 7.72
C ARG A 333 -2.30 13.22 6.94
N LEU A 334 -2.58 12.91 5.68
CA LEU A 334 -3.34 13.79 4.82
C LEU A 334 -4.83 13.54 5.05
N ARG A 335 -5.60 14.57 5.40
CA ARG A 335 -7.06 14.47 5.35
C ARG A 335 -7.57 14.82 3.95
N ARG A 336 -7.03 15.91 3.40
CA ARG A 336 -7.51 16.49 2.14
C ARG A 336 -6.48 17.41 1.49
N MET A 337 -6.48 17.42 0.16
CA MET A 337 -5.79 18.40 -0.69
C MET A 337 -6.74 18.81 -1.82
N VAL A 338 -7.23 20.06 -1.79
CA VAL A 338 -8.24 20.58 -2.73
C VAL A 338 -7.90 21.99 -3.21
N PRO A 339 -8.45 22.46 -4.33
CA PRO A 339 -8.33 23.86 -4.73
C PRO A 339 -8.76 24.82 -3.62
N ALA A 340 -8.05 25.95 -3.51
CA ALA A 340 -8.32 26.95 -2.48
C ALA A 340 -9.79 27.41 -2.49
N GLY A 341 -10.44 27.37 -1.32
CA GLY A 341 -11.85 27.71 -1.15
C GLY A 341 -12.82 26.53 -1.24
N GLU A 342 -12.37 25.33 -1.60
CA GLU A 342 -13.20 24.11 -1.67
C GLU A 342 -13.23 23.32 -0.35
N LEU A 343 -13.13 24.01 0.79
CA LEU A 343 -13.04 23.41 2.13
C LEU A 343 -14.28 22.61 2.57
N THR A 344 -15.35 22.60 1.78
CA THR A 344 -16.55 21.78 2.02
C THR A 344 -16.60 20.50 1.20
N ALA A 345 -15.60 20.23 0.36
CA ALA A 345 -15.52 18.99 -0.40
C ALA A 345 -15.44 17.77 0.56
N PRO A 346 -16.31 16.75 0.38
CA PRO A 346 -16.32 15.56 1.22
C PRO A 346 -15.23 14.53 0.86
N THR A 347 -14.51 14.74 -0.25
CA THR A 347 -13.39 13.90 -0.69
C THR A 347 -12.04 14.37 -0.12
N PRO A 348 -11.04 13.47 -0.10
CA PRO A 348 -9.64 13.89 0.08
C PRO A 348 -9.08 14.67 -1.13
N PHE A 349 -9.63 14.47 -2.34
CA PHE A 349 -9.20 15.14 -3.59
C PHE A 349 -10.42 15.52 -4.42
N ALA A 350 -10.36 16.55 -5.27
CA ALA A 350 -11.47 16.84 -6.19
C ALA A 350 -11.61 15.74 -7.27
N LEU A 351 -12.46 14.74 -7.03
CA LEU A 351 -12.69 13.60 -7.92
C LEU A 351 -13.76 13.95 -8.97
N ALA A 352 -13.45 14.88 -9.88
CA ALA A 352 -14.38 15.45 -10.89
C ALA A 352 -14.94 14.42 -11.88
#